data_AF-A0A1M5RHQ4-F1
#
_entry.id   AF-A0A1M5RHQ4-F1
#
_cell.length_a   1.000
_cell.length_b   1.000
_cell.length_c   1.000
_cell.angle_alpha   90.00
_cell.angle_beta   90.00
_cell.angle_gamma   90.00
#
_symmetry.space_group_name_H-M   'P 1'
#
loop_
_entity.id
_entity.type
_entity.pdbx_description
1 polymer ?
#
loop_
_entity_poly.entity_id
_entity_poly.type
_entity_poly.pdbx_seq_one_letter_code
_entity_poly.pdbx_strand_id
1 'polypeptide(L)'
;MAKYAVHKISFFFNDENLNPLPEEAKGNVVMIFNNLDEARIEKMKQDIFSVQNLSGTNVNQFYRYQDNEDEVFSKLKEVFKTEFDLVINKEDFFDFPEKISESQAKKILDSLKLEFNCIIEYDDDEDPHDFEKYEDLLEF
;
A
#
# COMPACT_ATOMS: atom_id res chain seq x y z
N MET A 1 18.18 21.68 -6.82
CA MET A 1 16.84 21.30 -7.32
C MET A 1 16.31 20.23 -6.39
N ALA A 2 15.18 20.52 -5.73
CA ALA A 2 14.54 19.59 -4.82
C ALA A 2 14.38 18.20 -5.46
N LYS A 3 14.68 17.17 -4.67
CA LYS A 3 14.55 15.77 -5.09
C LYS A 3 13.29 15.19 -4.46
N TYR A 4 12.53 14.45 -5.24
CA TYR A 4 11.34 13.73 -4.76
C TYR A 4 11.64 12.24 -4.77
N ALA A 5 11.67 11.62 -3.60
CA ALA A 5 11.89 10.19 -3.49
C ALA A 5 10.58 9.47 -3.20
N VAL A 6 10.34 8.37 -3.92
CA VAL A 6 9.25 7.43 -3.62
C VAL A 6 9.79 6.42 -2.61
N HIS A 7 9.23 6.40 -1.41
CA HIS A 7 9.59 5.44 -0.37
C HIS A 7 8.51 4.37 -0.25
N LYS A 8 8.92 3.11 -0.14
CA LYS A 8 8.02 1.99 0.15
C LYS A 8 7.74 1.94 1.65
N ILE A 9 6.58 2.42 2.07
CA ILE A 9 6.13 2.50 3.48
C ILE A 9 5.71 1.12 4.03
N SER A 10 6.25 0.01 3.52
CA SER A 10 5.73 -1.35 3.72
C SER A 10 5.07 -1.57 5.08
N PHE A 11 3.76 -1.86 5.07
CA PHE A 11 3.12 -2.52 6.18
C PHE A 11 3.85 -3.84 6.47
N PHE A 12 4.12 -4.14 7.73
CA PHE A 12 4.60 -5.48 8.08
C PHE A 12 3.40 -6.43 8.17
N PHE A 13 3.46 -7.51 7.42
CA PHE A 13 2.67 -8.70 7.71
C PHE A 13 3.45 -9.48 8.76
N ASN A 14 2.93 -9.53 9.98
CA ASN A 14 3.31 -10.60 10.90
C ASN A 14 2.24 -11.71 10.83
N ASP A 15 2.49 -12.86 11.48
CA ASP A 15 1.59 -14.02 11.43
C ASP A 15 0.15 -13.71 11.89
N GLU A 16 -0.08 -12.55 12.53
CA GLU A 16 -1.37 -12.19 13.10
C GLU A 16 -2.02 -10.93 12.48
N ASN A 17 -1.27 -9.94 11.96
CA ASN A 17 -1.80 -8.64 11.53
C ASN A 17 -0.88 -7.84 10.58
N LEU A 18 -1.51 -6.85 9.94
CA LEU A 18 -0.88 -5.74 9.22
C LEU A 18 -0.52 -4.61 10.22
N ASN A 19 0.76 -4.35 10.44
CA ASN A 19 1.19 -3.22 11.28
C ASN A 19 1.68 -2.04 10.42
N PRO A 20 1.18 -0.81 10.64
CA PRO A 20 1.71 0.38 9.99
C PRO A 20 3.16 0.62 10.43
N LEU A 21 3.97 1.22 9.56
CA LEU A 21 5.27 1.73 9.97
C LEU A 21 5.09 2.87 11.00
N PRO A 22 6.01 3.01 11.98
CA PRO A 22 6.11 4.21 12.79
C PRO A 22 6.27 5.44 11.92
N GLU A 23 5.74 6.59 12.36
CA GLU A 23 5.82 7.86 11.63
C GLU A 23 7.26 8.27 11.27
N GLU A 24 8.23 7.82 12.08
CA GLU A 24 9.66 8.13 11.96
C GLU A 24 10.39 7.24 10.92
N ALA A 25 9.82 6.09 10.57
CA ALA A 25 10.42 5.17 9.62
C ALA A 25 10.14 5.61 8.18
N LYS A 26 11.14 6.22 7.54
CA LYS A 26 11.13 6.39 6.09
C LYS A 26 11.43 5.02 5.50
N GLY A 27 10.44 4.38 4.86
CA GLY A 27 10.65 3.08 4.23
C GLY A 27 11.73 3.10 3.14
N ASN A 28 12.02 1.97 2.50
CA ASN A 28 13.10 1.92 1.51
C ASN A 28 12.83 2.83 0.29
N VAL A 29 13.83 3.59 -0.15
CA VAL A 29 13.76 4.34 -1.42
C VAL A 29 13.58 3.39 -2.58
N VAL A 30 12.51 3.58 -3.34
CA VAL A 30 12.22 2.86 -4.58
C VAL A 30 12.89 3.58 -5.76
N MET A 31 12.68 4.90 -5.86
CA MET A 31 13.19 5.72 -6.95
C MET A 31 13.22 7.21 -6.57
N ILE A 32 14.12 7.98 -7.18
CA ILE A 32 14.28 9.43 -6.96
C ILE A 32 14.03 10.17 -8.28
N PHE A 33 13.30 11.29 -8.19
CA PHE A 33 12.91 12.14 -9.31
C PHE A 33 13.26 13.60 -9.05
N ASN A 34 13.38 14.38 -10.12
CA ASN A 34 13.64 15.83 -10.04
C ASN A 34 12.36 16.68 -10.10
N ASN A 35 11.19 16.03 -10.21
CA ASN A 35 9.89 16.70 -10.17
C ASN A 35 8.83 15.80 -9.54
N LEU A 36 7.80 16.46 -8.99
CA LEU A 36 6.73 15.80 -8.25
C LEU A 36 5.79 14.98 -9.15
N ASP A 37 5.59 15.36 -10.41
CA ASP A 37 4.65 14.68 -11.30
C ASP A 37 5.16 13.29 -11.70
N GLU A 38 6.44 13.14 -12.01
CA GLU A 38 7.07 11.83 -12.26
C GLU A 38 7.04 10.95 -10.99
N ALA A 39 7.32 11.53 -9.82
CA ALA A 39 7.24 10.82 -8.54
C ALA A 39 5.81 10.31 -8.25
N ARG A 40 4.78 11.10 -8.56
CA ARG A 40 3.36 10.70 -8.41
C ARG A 40 2.98 9.56 -9.33
N ILE A 41 3.41 9.62 -10.59
CA ILE A 41 3.17 8.53 -11.55
C ILE A 41 3.84 7.24 -11.07
N GLU A 42 5.08 7.33 -10.59
CA GLU A 42 5.80 6.16 -10.11
C GLU A 42 5.22 5.60 -8.81
N LYS A 43 4.91 6.45 -7.81
CA LYS A 43 4.22 6.03 -6.57
C LYS A 43 2.98 5.20 -6.90
N MET A 44 2.13 5.69 -7.80
CA MET A 44 0.91 4.98 -8.20
C MET A 44 1.22 3.63 -8.85
N LYS A 45 2.23 3.54 -9.73
CA LYS A 45 2.66 2.26 -10.31
C LYS A 45 3.15 1.27 -9.26
N GLN A 46 3.89 1.75 -8.26
CA GLN A 46 4.42 0.92 -7.18
C GLN A 46 3.33 0.47 -6.20
N ASP A 47 2.33 1.32 -5.94
CA ASP A 47 1.14 0.95 -5.16
C ASP A 47 0.34 -0.15 -5.88
N ILE A 48 0.13 0.00 -7.19
CA ILE A 48 -0.52 -1.02 -8.03
C ILE A 48 0.25 -2.33 -7.98
N PHE A 49 1.58 -2.28 -8.19
CA PHE A 49 2.42 -3.46 -8.15
C PHE A 49 2.36 -4.15 -6.78
N SER A 50 2.29 -3.38 -5.71
CA SER A 50 2.13 -3.90 -4.35
C SER A 50 0.83 -4.69 -4.21
N VAL A 51 -0.31 -4.15 -4.68
CA VAL A 51 -1.59 -4.88 -4.65
C VAL A 51 -1.57 -6.14 -5.51
N GLN A 52 -0.95 -6.11 -6.68
CA GLN A 52 -0.84 -7.31 -7.53
C GLN A 52 -0.06 -8.44 -6.82
N ASN A 53 0.92 -8.09 -5.98
CA ASN A 53 1.68 -9.04 -5.18
C ASN A 53 0.93 -9.54 -3.93
N LEU A 54 -0.23 -8.97 -3.59
CA LEU A 54 -1.11 -9.48 -2.52
C LEU A 54 -2.04 -10.61 -3.00
N SER A 55 -1.89 -11.09 -4.24
CA SER A 55 -2.67 -12.22 -4.76
C SER A 55 -2.61 -13.41 -3.79
N GLY A 56 -3.77 -14.00 -3.46
CA GLY A 56 -3.88 -15.09 -2.48
C GLY A 56 -3.71 -14.67 -1.01
N THR A 57 -3.53 -13.39 -0.72
CA THR A 57 -3.47 -12.86 0.66
C THR A 57 -4.87 -12.55 1.17
N ASN A 58 -5.10 -12.77 2.47
CA ASN A 58 -6.40 -12.54 3.08
C ASN A 58 -6.80 -11.06 3.11
N VAL A 59 -7.93 -10.73 2.49
CA VAL A 59 -8.39 -9.33 2.35
C VAL A 59 -8.86 -8.74 3.67
N ASN A 60 -9.35 -9.58 4.59
CA ASN A 60 -9.89 -9.10 5.86
C ASN A 60 -8.84 -8.36 6.70
N GLN A 61 -7.57 -8.67 6.52
CA GLN A 61 -6.46 -8.01 7.20
C GLN A 61 -6.32 -6.51 6.86
N PHE A 62 -6.93 -6.04 5.76
CA PHE A 62 -6.76 -4.67 5.27
C PHE A 62 -7.89 -3.71 5.62
N TYR A 63 -9.03 -4.22 6.10
CA TYR A 63 -10.18 -3.37 6.41
C TYR A 63 -10.87 -3.69 7.74
N ARG A 64 -10.65 -4.88 8.32
CA ARG A 64 -11.15 -5.16 9.66
C ARG A 64 -10.55 -4.20 10.66
N TYR A 65 -11.36 -3.80 11.65
CA TYR A 65 -10.99 -2.88 12.73
C TYR A 65 -10.73 -1.43 12.29
N GLN A 66 -11.03 -1.07 11.04
CA GLN A 66 -11.12 0.33 10.64
C GLN A 66 -12.45 0.94 11.10
N ASP A 67 -12.46 2.20 11.50
CA ASP A 67 -13.68 2.92 11.89
C ASP A 67 -14.75 2.92 10.78
N ASN A 68 -14.33 2.81 9.53
CA ASN A 68 -15.17 2.79 8.33
C ASN A 68 -15.28 1.39 7.68
N GLU A 69 -15.11 0.31 8.44
CA GLU A 69 -15.12 -1.08 7.96
C GLU A 69 -16.32 -1.42 7.06
N ASP A 70 -17.55 -1.03 7.45
CA ASP A 70 -18.77 -1.31 6.67
C ASP A 70 -18.78 -0.61 5.31
N GLU A 71 -18.28 0.62 5.26
CA GLU A 71 -18.18 1.39 4.01
C GLU A 71 -17.15 0.75 3.07
N VAL A 72 -15.98 0.39 3.62
CA VAL A 72 -14.90 -0.25 2.87
C VAL A 72 -15.35 -1.61 2.35
N PHE A 73 -15.97 -2.43 3.19
CA PHE A 73 -16.50 -3.73 2.78
C PHE A 73 -17.54 -3.60 1.67
N SER A 74 -18.44 -2.62 1.74
CA SER A 74 -19.46 -2.40 0.71
C SER A 74 -18.83 -2.10 -0.66
N LYS A 75 -17.78 -1.26 -0.70
CA LYS A 75 -17.02 -0.96 -1.92
C LYS A 75 -16.27 -2.18 -2.44
N LEU A 76 -15.60 -2.91 -1.55
CA LEU A 76 -14.92 -4.15 -1.89
C LEU A 76 -15.88 -5.19 -2.47
N LYS A 77 -17.06 -5.34 -1.88
CA LYS A 77 -18.08 -6.28 -2.35
C LYS A 77 -18.52 -5.96 -3.78
N GLU A 78 -18.66 -4.68 -4.11
CA GLU A 78 -18.93 -4.25 -5.48
C GLU A 78 -17.78 -4.61 -6.42
N VAL A 79 -16.54 -4.26 -6.07
CA VAL A 79 -15.35 -4.56 -6.88
C VAL A 79 -15.18 -6.07 -7.11
N PHE A 80 -15.31 -6.89 -6.06
CA PHE A 80 -15.21 -8.35 -6.16
C PHE A 80 -16.27 -8.94 -7.08
N LYS A 81 -17.49 -8.41 -7.01
CA LYS A 81 -18.58 -8.84 -7.87
C LYS A 81 -18.38 -8.40 -9.32
N THR A 82 -18.04 -7.14 -9.58
CA THR A 82 -17.98 -6.60 -10.95
C THR A 82 -16.71 -7.00 -11.69
N GLU A 83 -15.58 -7.03 -11.00
CA GLU A 83 -14.29 -7.25 -11.63
C GLU A 83 -13.85 -8.71 -11.64
N PHE A 84 -14.35 -9.52 -10.70
CA PHE A 84 -13.89 -10.89 -10.51
C PHE A 84 -15.02 -11.92 -10.53
N ASP A 85 -16.29 -11.48 -10.64
CA ASP A 85 -17.48 -12.35 -10.56
C ASP A 85 -17.52 -13.18 -9.25
N LEU A 86 -17.04 -12.59 -8.16
CA LEU A 86 -16.99 -13.21 -6.84
C LEU A 86 -17.98 -12.54 -5.89
N VAL A 87 -18.78 -13.37 -5.22
CA VAL A 87 -19.69 -12.92 -4.16
C VAL A 87 -19.03 -13.15 -2.81
N ILE A 88 -18.76 -12.06 -2.09
CA ILE A 88 -18.14 -12.09 -0.77
C ILE A 88 -19.13 -11.68 0.32
N ASN A 89 -18.98 -12.28 1.51
CA ASN A 89 -19.69 -11.89 2.72
C ASN A 89 -18.70 -11.45 3.79
N LYS A 90 -19.15 -10.52 4.64
CA LYS A 90 -18.31 -9.89 5.65
C LYS A 90 -17.86 -10.87 6.75
N GLU A 91 -18.70 -11.85 7.04
CA GLU A 91 -18.44 -12.88 8.06
C GLU A 91 -17.43 -13.93 7.58
N ASP A 92 -17.24 -14.06 6.27
CA ASP A 92 -16.36 -15.05 5.66
C ASP A 92 -14.92 -14.54 5.58
N PHE A 93 -13.96 -15.47 5.60
CA PHE A 93 -12.61 -15.19 5.14
C PHE A 93 -12.55 -15.35 3.62
N PHE A 94 -11.99 -14.36 2.94
CA PHE A 94 -11.73 -14.41 1.51
C PHE A 94 -10.39 -13.77 1.21
N ASP A 95 -9.73 -14.31 0.20
CA ASP A 95 -8.41 -13.88 -0.23
C ASP A 95 -8.52 -13.05 -1.51
N PHE A 96 -7.50 -12.24 -1.77
CA PHE A 96 -7.37 -11.57 -3.04
C PHE A 96 -7.29 -12.61 -4.17
N PRO A 97 -7.89 -12.34 -5.33
CA PRO A 97 -7.82 -13.24 -6.48
C PRO A 97 -6.37 -13.50 -6.91
N GLU A 98 -6.09 -14.72 -7.37
CA GLU A 98 -4.76 -15.19 -7.83
C GLU A 98 -4.13 -14.34 -8.95
N LYS A 99 -4.96 -13.58 -9.68
CA LYS A 99 -4.52 -12.70 -10.76
C LYS A 99 -5.29 -11.38 -10.68
N ILE A 100 -4.53 -10.30 -10.55
CA ILE A 100 -5.07 -8.94 -10.46
C ILE A 100 -4.43 -8.12 -11.59
N SER A 101 -5.26 -7.61 -12.50
CA SER A 101 -4.82 -6.66 -13.53
C SER A 101 -4.58 -5.27 -12.93
N GLU A 102 -3.88 -4.40 -13.66
CA GLU A 102 -3.64 -3.02 -13.21
C GLU A 102 -4.94 -2.26 -12.91
N SER A 103 -5.95 -2.39 -13.77
CA SER A 103 -7.26 -1.74 -13.59
C SER A 103 -7.97 -2.22 -12.32
N GLN A 104 -7.86 -3.53 -12.03
CA GLN A 104 -8.42 -4.11 -10.81
C GLN A 104 -7.67 -3.67 -9.56
N ALA A 105 -6.33 -3.64 -9.62
CA ALA A 105 -5.50 -3.17 -8.51
C ALA A 105 -5.81 -1.72 -8.13
N LYS A 106 -6.02 -0.83 -9.12
CA LYS A 106 -6.46 0.56 -8.87
C LYS A 106 -7.79 0.61 -8.10
N LYS A 107 -8.79 -0.16 -8.52
CA LYS A 107 -10.11 -0.22 -7.83
C LYS A 107 -9.99 -0.76 -6.41
N ILE A 108 -9.10 -1.73 -6.18
CA ILE A 108 -8.80 -2.27 -4.85
C ILE A 108 -8.16 -1.20 -3.96
N LEU A 109 -7.12 -0.51 -4.45
CA LEU A 109 -6.48 0.61 -3.74
C LEU A 109 -7.51 1.66 -3.32
N ASP A 110 -8.35 2.10 -4.26
CA ASP A 110 -9.38 3.11 -4.02
C ASP A 110 -10.42 2.66 -2.99
N SER A 111 -10.79 1.37 -3.01
CA SER A 111 -11.80 0.81 -2.10
C SER A 111 -11.29 0.67 -0.68
N LEU A 112 -10.07 0.17 -0.52
CA LEU A 112 -9.41 -0.05 0.77
C LEU A 112 -8.74 1.21 1.33
N LYS A 113 -8.61 2.27 0.52
CA LYS A 113 -7.85 3.49 0.83
C LYS A 113 -6.41 3.16 1.27
N LEU A 114 -5.78 2.20 0.60
CA LEU A 114 -4.41 1.78 0.91
C LEU A 114 -3.40 2.63 0.15
N GLU A 115 -2.29 2.90 0.82
CA GLU A 115 -1.07 3.42 0.21
C GLU A 115 0.10 2.57 0.69
N PHE A 116 0.91 2.04 -0.25
CA PHE A 116 2.10 1.26 0.07
C PHE A 116 3.38 2.07 -0.07
N ASN A 117 3.29 3.23 -0.73
CA ASN A 117 4.41 4.11 -1.02
C ASN A 117 4.02 5.56 -0.69
N CYS A 118 4.98 6.38 -0.25
CA CYS A 118 4.84 7.84 -0.10
C CYS A 118 5.85 8.56 -0.98
N ILE A 119 5.64 9.86 -1.17
CA ILE A 119 6.61 10.76 -1.78
C ILE A 119 7.12 11.69 -0.69
N ILE A 120 8.44 11.77 -0.57
CA ILE A 120 9.12 12.70 0.34
C ILE A 120 9.93 13.66 -0.53
N GLU A 121 9.81 14.95 -0.24
CA GLU A 121 10.64 16.01 -0.80
C GLU A 121 11.88 16.18 0.06
N TYR A 122 13.03 16.22 -0.59
CA TYR A 122 14.34 16.37 0.02
C TYR A 122 15.00 17.65 -0.48
N ASP A 123 15.67 18.33 0.44
CA ASP A 123 16.53 19.47 0.13
C ASP A 123 17.78 19.00 -0.65
N ASP A 124 18.48 19.94 -1.27
CA ASP A 124 19.58 19.66 -2.20
C ASP A 124 20.77 18.93 -1.52
N ASP A 125 20.95 19.17 -0.23
CA ASP A 125 22.02 18.66 0.63
C ASP A 125 21.63 17.40 1.42
N GLU A 126 20.38 16.97 1.37
CA GLU A 126 19.94 15.70 1.96
C GLU A 126 20.13 14.54 0.98
N ASP A 127 20.59 13.40 1.49
CA ASP A 127 20.62 12.14 0.74
C ASP A 127 19.33 11.34 1.04
N PRO A 128 18.47 11.08 0.04
CA PRO A 128 17.27 10.27 0.24
C PRO A 128 17.54 8.85 0.74
N HIS A 129 18.78 8.34 0.62
CA HIS A 129 19.19 7.05 1.14
C HIS A 129 19.67 7.07 2.60
N ASP A 130 19.83 8.25 3.20
CA ASP A 130 20.30 8.44 4.56
C ASP A 130 19.09 8.52 5.53
N PHE A 131 18.49 7.37 5.80
CA PHE A 131 17.41 7.21 6.79
C PHE A 131 17.65 5.97 7.63
N GLU A 132 17.23 6.03 8.90
CA GLU A 132 17.22 4.87 9.78
C GLU A 132 16.23 3.85 9.22
N LYS A 133 16.70 2.62 8.97
CA LYS A 133 15.80 1.55 8.56
C LYS A 133 14.94 1.18 9.76
N TYR A 134 13.69 0.84 9.51
CA TYR A 134 12.80 0.36 10.58
C TYR A 134 13.38 -0.83 11.38
N GLU A 135 14.16 -1.70 10.72
CA GLU A 135 14.89 -2.80 11.39
C GLU A 135 15.83 -2.29 12.49
N ASP A 136 16.43 -1.12 12.30
CA ASP A 136 17.34 -0.47 13.25
C ASP A 136 16.57 0.23 14.39
N LEU A 137 15.29 0.59 14.17
CA LEU A 137 14.41 1.20 15.18
C LEU A 137 13.82 0.18 16.17
N LEU A 138 13.88 -1.11 15.84
CA LEU A 138 13.34 -2.19 16.68
C LEU A 138 14.36 -2.75 17.69
N GLU A 139 15.60 -2.27 17.69
CA GLU A 139 16.60 -2.61 18.71
C GLU A 139 16.36 -1.84 20.03
N PHE A 140 15.34 -2.25 20.80
CA PHE A 140 15.19 -1.90 22.22
C PHE A 140 14.65 -3.07 23.06
#